data_AF-A0AA92HW39-F1
#
_entry.id   AF-A0AA92HW39-F1
#
_cell.length_a   1.000
_cell.length_b   1.000
_cell.length_c   1.000
_cell.angle_alpha   90.00
_cell.angle_beta   90.00
_cell.angle_gamma   90.00
#
_symmetry.space_group_name_H-M   'P 1'
#
loop_
_entity.id
_entity.type
_entity.pdbx_description
1 polymer ?
#
loop_
_entity_poly.entity_id
_entity_poly.type
_entity_poly.pdbx_seq_one_letter_code
_entity_poly.pdbx_strand_id
1 'polypeptide(L)'
;MTDRIEAASRLYRAGRLTEAIDACRAVLAVEPGRFDALNLLGAALFSAGQNGGAREALHEAVRANPGNAAALTNFSIVLQHRQEWPAAARALRALAAVQPESAPLYSRLGTVFQEMGDLDGAVGFLVRAARLDPGPSVQWYNLGLIGILAGDFTTAARNLRRAIAIAPEGGLAYVQLGETLLRLGHLDKATEVFRRAIRLDPTVSEAVNGLARCARYRAAVGQSSGSGPGPRKGLAVRGALASATGYGYFCQRFIRTLRQRDVPLQAIGIGGPESWQEEDLDPPVPAKALLNFLIPLAVERVPGLATVTFSMFEGTRIPPAWRRQCEHSDFVIVPTESSRMAWAAQGYPEDRLRVCPLGVDPEDSDGGVPAPTMVDSRGRLVSSYRHRFVNVSDFIPRKNIDGLLRVWLRGTARADDAVLILKLGKGTNPAFGAELGELVRRTEEAVGKRMADAAPVVLINQLLSDADMTGLLRAATHYWSMSHGEGWDLPLSKAGALGLSLIAPRHSSYLDYLDDRVARLIPATVRPARLPYSEQHYAPFHGLDWWDPVEDAAADILTAIIRGGDTGPPSARDHLVQGFTWTRAADRLLAILDDAGLR
;
A
#
# COMPACT_ATOMS: atom_id res chain seq x y z
N MET A 1 47.48 16.58 -18.57
CA MET A 1 46.21 15.83 -18.46
C MET A 1 45.69 15.80 -17.02
N THR A 2 46.53 15.55 -16.02
CA THR A 2 46.21 15.76 -14.59
C THR A 2 45.71 17.18 -14.28
N ASP A 3 46.32 18.21 -14.88
CA ASP A 3 45.87 19.60 -14.70
C ASP A 3 44.43 19.85 -15.21
N ARG A 4 43.98 19.09 -16.21
CA ARG A 4 42.63 19.24 -16.79
C ARG A 4 41.56 18.64 -15.86
N ILE A 5 41.85 17.51 -15.20
CA ILE A 5 40.91 16.93 -14.22
C ILE A 5 40.87 17.75 -12.93
N GLU A 6 41.99 18.33 -12.50
CA GLU A 6 42.02 19.25 -11.36
C GLU A 6 41.23 20.53 -11.63
N ALA A 7 41.31 21.07 -12.86
CA ALA A 7 40.47 22.17 -13.30
C ALA A 7 38.98 21.81 -13.27
N ALA A 8 38.59 20.65 -13.81
CA ALA A 8 37.21 20.16 -13.74
C ALA A 8 36.72 20.00 -12.29
N SER A 9 37.58 19.50 -11.40
CA SER A 9 37.27 19.35 -9.97
C SER A 9 37.05 20.70 -9.28
N ARG A 10 37.84 21.73 -9.62
CA ARG A 10 37.61 23.11 -9.13
C ARG A 10 36.28 23.68 -9.62
N LEU A 11 35.94 23.47 -10.90
CA LEU A 11 34.65 23.90 -11.45
C LEU A 11 33.47 23.23 -10.72
N TYR A 12 33.56 21.93 -10.44
CA TYR A 12 32.55 21.20 -9.67
C TYR A 12 32.37 21.78 -8.26
N ARG A 13 33.47 22.00 -7.52
CA ARG A 13 33.41 22.58 -6.17
C ARG A 13 32.85 24.01 -6.16
N ALA A 14 33.03 24.76 -7.24
CA ALA A 14 32.47 26.10 -7.42
C ALA A 14 30.99 26.09 -7.86
N GLY A 15 30.35 24.93 -7.99
CA GLY A 15 28.96 24.81 -8.46
C GLY A 15 28.77 25.07 -9.95
N ARG A 16 29.85 25.21 -10.73
CA ARG A 16 29.81 25.42 -12.19
C ARG A 16 29.64 24.08 -12.90
N LEU A 17 28.49 23.44 -12.68
CA LEU A 17 28.25 22.04 -13.02
C LEU A 17 28.37 21.74 -14.52
N THR A 18 27.80 22.58 -15.39
CA THR A 18 27.87 22.40 -16.86
C THR A 18 29.32 22.39 -17.34
N GLU A 19 30.13 23.34 -16.89
CA GLU A 19 31.53 23.44 -17.29
C GLU A 19 32.37 22.29 -16.73
N ALA A 20 32.06 21.82 -15.51
CA ALA A 20 32.70 20.64 -14.96
C ALA A 20 32.37 19.38 -15.79
N ILE A 21 31.13 19.23 -16.24
CA ILE A 21 30.68 18.13 -17.11
C ILE A 21 31.42 18.18 -18.45
N ASP A 22 31.48 19.34 -19.10
CA ASP A 22 32.14 19.51 -20.39
C ASP A 22 33.64 19.26 -20.30
N ALA A 23 34.28 19.76 -19.23
CA ALA A 23 35.69 19.50 -18.98
C ALA A 23 35.97 18.00 -18.76
N CYS A 24 35.11 17.28 -18.04
CA CYS A 24 35.25 15.83 -17.87
C CYS A 24 35.05 15.09 -19.21
N ARG A 25 34.04 15.45 -20.01
CA ARG A 25 33.81 14.87 -21.34
C ARG A 25 34.99 15.09 -22.28
N ALA A 26 35.62 16.26 -22.25
CA ALA A 26 36.82 16.55 -23.04
C ALA A 26 38.01 15.67 -22.66
N VAL A 27 38.15 15.32 -21.37
CA VAL A 27 39.17 14.36 -20.91
C VAL A 27 38.83 12.95 -21.42
N LEU A 28 37.58 12.52 -21.31
CA LEU A 28 37.12 11.20 -21.72
C LEU A 28 37.11 11.00 -23.25
N ALA A 29 37.03 12.08 -24.03
CA ALA A 29 37.19 12.02 -25.49
C ALA A 29 38.61 11.59 -25.90
N VAL A 30 39.61 11.85 -25.05
CA VAL A 30 41.00 11.43 -25.26
C VAL A 30 41.29 10.09 -24.57
N GLU A 31 40.77 9.89 -23.36
CA GLU A 31 40.96 8.68 -22.56
C GLU A 31 39.60 8.16 -22.02
N PRO A 32 38.84 7.37 -22.80
CA PRO A 32 37.46 6.99 -22.45
C PRO A 32 37.29 6.24 -21.12
N GLY A 33 38.30 5.47 -20.71
CA GLY A 33 38.29 4.68 -19.47
C GLY A 33 38.89 5.38 -18.25
N ARG A 34 39.18 6.68 -18.36
CA ARG A 34 39.90 7.42 -17.31
C ARG A 34 39.03 7.58 -16.04
N PHE A 35 39.39 6.83 -15.01
CA PHE A 35 38.62 6.66 -13.77
C PHE A 35 38.24 7.98 -13.07
N ASP A 36 39.21 8.87 -12.83
CA ASP A 36 39.01 10.14 -12.11
C ASP A 36 38.02 11.06 -12.85
N ALA A 37 38.10 11.10 -14.18
CA ALA A 37 37.15 11.81 -15.04
C ALA A 37 35.75 11.17 -15.05
N LEU A 38 35.65 9.84 -15.14
CA LEU A 38 34.35 9.13 -15.09
C LEU A 38 33.64 9.35 -13.74
N ASN A 39 34.37 9.24 -12.63
CA ASN A 39 33.82 9.44 -11.30
C ASN A 39 33.36 10.90 -11.08
N LEU A 40 34.16 11.88 -11.51
CA LEU A 40 33.80 13.29 -11.40
C LEU A 40 32.63 13.67 -12.33
N LEU A 41 32.62 13.16 -13.56
CA LEU A 41 31.51 13.33 -14.50
C LEU A 41 30.21 12.82 -13.88
N GLY A 42 30.24 11.61 -13.32
CA GLY A 42 29.12 11.00 -12.64
C GLY A 42 28.55 11.85 -11.50
N ALA A 43 29.42 12.35 -10.62
CA ALA A 43 29.03 13.24 -9.53
C ALA A 43 28.45 14.57 -10.03
N ALA A 44 29.08 15.19 -11.04
CA ALA A 44 28.62 16.46 -11.62
C ALA A 44 27.27 16.32 -12.33
N LEU A 45 27.07 15.24 -13.10
CA LEU A 45 25.78 14.92 -13.73
C LEU A 45 24.69 14.72 -12.69
N PHE A 46 24.98 14.02 -11.59
CA PHE A 46 24.01 13.81 -10.52
C PHE A 46 23.61 15.13 -9.85
N SER A 47 24.59 15.98 -9.50
CA SER A 47 24.32 17.32 -8.96
C SER A 47 23.54 18.22 -9.93
N ALA A 48 23.64 17.98 -11.23
CA ALA A 48 22.88 18.69 -12.27
C ALA A 48 21.50 18.07 -12.55
N GLY A 49 21.08 17.04 -11.81
CA GLY A 49 19.82 16.32 -12.03
C GLY A 49 19.83 15.36 -13.23
N GLN A 50 20.96 15.18 -13.92
CA GLN A 50 21.12 14.30 -15.07
C GLN A 50 21.36 12.84 -14.63
N ASN A 51 20.37 12.26 -13.96
CA ASN A 51 20.49 10.97 -13.27
C ASN A 51 20.85 9.78 -14.17
N GLY A 52 20.40 9.77 -15.44
CA GLY A 52 20.71 8.70 -16.40
C GLY A 52 22.20 8.65 -16.76
N GLY A 53 22.73 9.79 -17.23
CA GLY A 53 24.16 9.91 -17.52
C GLY A 53 25.04 9.73 -16.28
N ALA A 54 24.58 10.19 -15.11
CA ALA A 54 25.29 9.96 -13.85
C ALA A 54 25.44 8.46 -13.55
N ARG A 55 24.35 7.69 -13.72
CA ARG A 55 24.35 6.23 -13.52
C ARG A 55 25.32 5.53 -14.48
N GLU A 56 25.34 5.92 -15.75
CA GLU A 56 26.24 5.36 -16.76
C GLU A 56 27.72 5.68 -16.46
N ALA A 57 28.05 6.96 -16.24
CA ALA A 57 29.42 7.39 -15.95
C ALA A 57 29.99 6.72 -14.69
N LEU A 58 29.17 6.58 -13.63
CA LEU A 58 29.59 5.92 -12.39
C LEU A 58 29.68 4.40 -12.52
N HIS A 59 28.83 3.78 -13.35
CA HIS A 59 28.97 2.36 -13.67
C HIS A 59 30.33 2.11 -14.35
N GLU A 60 30.70 2.92 -15.35
CA GLU A 60 32.00 2.80 -16.01
C GLU A 60 33.17 3.12 -15.07
N ALA A 61 33.02 4.11 -14.16
CA ALA A 61 34.03 4.36 -13.13
C ALA A 61 34.25 3.13 -12.22
N VAL A 62 33.18 2.46 -11.80
CA VAL A 62 33.26 1.22 -11.00
C VAL A 62 33.84 0.07 -11.83
N ARG A 63 33.54 -0.05 -13.14
CA ARG A 63 34.20 -1.06 -13.99
C ARG A 63 35.70 -0.81 -14.12
N ALA A 64 36.11 0.44 -14.27
CA ALA A 64 37.51 0.82 -14.40
C ALA A 64 38.31 0.60 -13.10
N ASN A 65 37.68 0.78 -11.93
CA ASN A 65 38.29 0.49 -10.64
C ASN A 65 37.27 -0.06 -9.62
N PRO A 66 37.02 -1.39 -9.61
CA PRO A 66 35.95 -2.01 -8.83
C PRO A 66 36.07 -1.89 -7.31
N GLY A 67 37.28 -1.66 -6.80
CA GLY A 67 37.55 -1.52 -5.36
C GLY A 67 37.58 -0.07 -4.88
N ASN A 68 37.35 0.92 -5.76
CA ASN A 68 37.46 2.31 -5.35
C ASN A 68 36.25 2.76 -4.51
N ALA A 69 36.51 3.12 -3.26
CA ALA A 69 35.47 3.49 -2.31
C ALA A 69 34.64 4.71 -2.72
N ALA A 70 35.25 5.73 -3.34
CA ALA A 70 34.54 6.93 -3.77
C ALA A 70 33.58 6.64 -4.93
N ALA A 71 34.02 5.86 -5.92
CA ALA A 71 33.17 5.47 -7.04
C ALA A 71 32.01 4.57 -6.61
N LEU A 72 32.26 3.58 -5.75
CA LEU A 72 31.21 2.74 -5.19
C LEU A 72 30.20 3.55 -4.35
N THR A 73 30.68 4.52 -3.57
CA THR A 73 29.81 5.42 -2.80
C THR A 73 28.92 6.24 -3.73
N ASN A 74 29.51 6.98 -4.67
CA ASN A 74 28.77 7.80 -5.63
C ASN A 74 27.78 6.95 -6.43
N PHE A 75 28.21 5.80 -6.94
CA PHE A 75 27.35 4.91 -7.71
C PHE A 75 26.17 4.41 -6.88
N SER A 76 26.42 3.98 -5.64
CA SER A 76 25.35 3.54 -4.75
C SER A 76 24.32 4.64 -4.45
N ILE A 77 24.75 5.90 -4.33
CA ILE A 77 23.85 7.04 -4.07
C ILE A 77 22.95 7.29 -5.28
N VAL A 78 23.51 7.27 -6.50
CA VAL A 78 22.72 7.43 -7.73
C VAL A 78 21.73 6.28 -7.89
N LEU A 79 22.14 5.04 -7.60
CA LEU A 79 21.24 3.88 -7.65
C LEU A 79 20.11 3.99 -6.62
N GLN A 80 20.38 4.43 -5.39
CA GLN A 80 19.37 4.69 -4.37
C GLN A 80 18.39 5.80 -4.80
N HIS A 81 18.90 6.91 -5.34
CA HIS A 81 18.05 8.00 -5.84
C HIS A 81 17.14 7.54 -6.99
N ARG A 82 17.61 6.61 -7.82
CA ARG A 82 16.83 5.99 -8.90
C ARG A 82 15.98 4.80 -8.44
N GLN A 83 15.97 4.50 -7.14
CA GLN A 83 15.25 3.36 -6.56
C GLN A 83 15.64 1.99 -7.14
N GLU A 84 16.88 1.88 -7.62
CA GLU A 84 17.43 0.63 -8.15
C GLU A 84 18.03 -0.22 -7.02
N TRP A 85 17.17 -0.59 -6.06
CA TRP A 85 17.58 -1.13 -4.77
C TRP A 85 18.47 -2.39 -4.86
N PRO A 86 18.19 -3.39 -5.72
CA PRO A 86 19.06 -4.56 -5.84
C PRO A 86 20.47 -4.21 -6.34
N ALA A 87 20.59 -3.24 -7.25
CA ALA A 87 21.89 -2.77 -7.73
C ALA A 87 22.62 -1.95 -6.65
N ALA A 88 21.90 -1.08 -5.93
CA ALA A 88 22.44 -0.32 -4.81
C ALA A 88 22.98 -1.26 -3.71
N ALA A 89 22.24 -2.31 -3.37
CA ALA A 89 22.65 -3.32 -2.40
C ALA A 89 23.97 -4.01 -2.82
N ARG A 90 24.13 -4.34 -4.10
CA ARG A 90 25.39 -4.91 -4.62
C ARG A 90 26.56 -3.94 -4.51
N ALA A 91 26.37 -2.69 -4.93
CA ALA A 91 27.40 -1.65 -4.84
C ALA A 91 27.82 -1.39 -3.38
N LEU A 92 26.86 -1.30 -2.46
CA LEU A 92 27.14 -1.12 -1.03
C LEU A 92 27.81 -2.35 -0.40
N ARG A 93 27.47 -3.58 -0.81
CA ARG A 93 28.18 -4.79 -0.36
C ARG A 93 29.63 -4.83 -0.83
N ALA A 94 29.89 -4.40 -2.07
CA ALA A 94 31.26 -4.24 -2.56
C ALA A 94 32.02 -3.19 -1.75
N LEU A 95 31.38 -2.05 -1.44
CA LEU A 95 31.96 -1.02 -0.59
C LEU A 95 32.23 -1.52 0.83
N ALA A 96 31.36 -2.39 1.36
CA ALA A 96 31.53 -3.01 2.69
C ALA A 96 32.77 -3.92 2.76
N ALA A 97 33.17 -4.53 1.64
CA ALA A 97 34.40 -5.33 1.57
C ALA A 97 35.66 -4.46 1.63
N VAL A 98 35.58 -3.21 1.15
CA VAL A 98 36.69 -2.23 1.17
C VAL A 98 36.71 -1.43 2.47
N GLN A 99 35.54 -1.18 3.07
CA GLN A 99 35.38 -0.38 4.29
C GLN A 99 34.55 -1.13 5.36
N PRO A 100 35.09 -2.22 5.95
CA PRO A 100 34.32 -3.12 6.83
C PRO A 100 33.92 -2.52 8.19
N GLU A 101 34.48 -1.37 8.56
CA GLU A 101 34.24 -0.67 9.83
C GLU A 101 33.46 0.66 9.65
N SER A 102 32.85 0.88 8.48
CA SER A 102 32.07 2.09 8.20
C SER A 102 30.63 1.98 8.71
N ALA A 103 30.33 2.59 9.87
CA ALA A 103 28.96 2.65 10.40
C ALA A 103 27.95 3.31 9.42
N PRO A 104 28.26 4.44 8.74
CA PRO A 104 27.35 5.05 7.78
C PRO A 104 27.02 4.15 6.59
N LEU A 105 27.97 3.32 6.14
CA LEU A 105 27.72 2.33 5.08
C LEU A 105 26.69 1.29 5.51
N TYR A 106 26.84 0.71 6.70
CA TYR A 106 25.88 -0.28 7.19
C TYR A 106 24.51 0.35 7.47
N SER A 107 24.46 1.63 7.84
CA SER A 107 23.19 2.37 7.90
C SER A 107 22.51 2.44 6.54
N ARG A 108 23.26 2.75 5.46
CA ARG A 108 22.73 2.79 4.09
C ARG A 108 22.27 1.41 3.61
N LEU A 109 23.03 0.36 3.91
CA LEU A 109 22.59 -1.02 3.63
C LEU A 109 21.27 -1.32 4.35
N GLY A 110 21.14 -0.95 5.62
CA GLY A 110 19.88 -1.07 6.37
C GLY A 110 18.71 -0.41 5.64
N THR A 111 18.85 0.84 5.22
CA THR A 111 17.81 1.56 4.46
C THR A 111 17.50 0.89 3.12
N VAL A 112 18.51 0.47 2.35
CA VAL A 112 18.28 -0.23 1.06
C VAL A 112 17.50 -1.53 1.25
N PHE A 113 17.81 -2.29 2.29
CA PHE A 113 17.11 -3.54 2.60
C PHE A 113 15.67 -3.29 3.06
N GLN A 114 15.45 -2.22 3.82
CA GLN A 114 14.10 -1.75 4.17
C GLN A 114 13.27 -1.44 2.92
N GLU A 115 13.82 -0.69 1.96
CA GLU A 115 13.12 -0.35 0.70
C GLU A 115 12.85 -1.57 -0.19
N MET A 116 13.68 -2.62 -0.10
CA MET A 116 13.40 -3.91 -0.75
C MET A 116 12.34 -4.77 -0.02
N GLY A 117 11.90 -4.34 1.17
CA GLY A 117 11.01 -5.09 2.06
C GLY A 117 11.70 -6.21 2.85
N ASP A 118 13.03 -6.38 2.72
CA ASP A 118 13.82 -7.34 3.50
C ASP A 118 14.13 -6.74 4.88
N LEU A 119 13.12 -6.77 5.75
CA LEU A 119 13.20 -6.14 7.07
C LEU A 119 14.22 -6.85 7.99
N ASP A 120 14.37 -8.17 7.88
CA ASP A 120 15.34 -8.93 8.69
C ASP A 120 16.78 -8.57 8.28
N GLY A 121 17.06 -8.52 6.98
CA GLY A 121 18.34 -8.02 6.46
C GLY A 121 18.60 -6.58 6.88
N ALA A 122 17.57 -5.72 6.85
CA ALA A 122 17.67 -4.33 7.28
C ALA A 122 18.06 -4.19 8.76
N VAL A 123 17.41 -4.95 9.65
CA VAL A 123 17.78 -5.02 11.08
C VAL A 123 19.23 -5.47 11.24
N GLY A 124 19.65 -6.52 10.53
CA GLY A 124 21.02 -7.04 10.62
C GLY A 124 22.08 -5.98 10.32
N PHE A 125 21.88 -5.19 9.26
CA PHE A 125 22.80 -4.11 8.88
C PHE A 125 22.74 -2.92 9.84
N LEU A 126 21.55 -2.49 10.27
CA LEU A 126 21.43 -1.40 11.24
C LEU A 126 22.03 -1.75 12.61
N VAL A 127 21.90 -2.99 13.07
CA VAL A 127 22.56 -3.47 14.31
C VAL A 127 24.08 -3.39 14.17
N ARG A 128 24.63 -3.75 13.01
CA ARG A 128 26.07 -3.59 12.75
C ARG A 128 26.49 -2.12 12.76
N ALA A 129 25.71 -1.24 12.13
CA ALA A 129 25.97 0.20 12.17
C ALA A 129 26.01 0.74 13.61
N ALA A 130 25.01 0.39 14.44
CA ALA A 130 24.93 0.81 15.83
C ALA A 130 26.01 0.22 16.74
N ARG A 131 26.61 -0.93 16.38
CA ARG A 131 27.77 -1.50 17.08
C ARG A 131 29.06 -0.76 16.76
N LEU A 132 29.24 -0.36 15.50
CA LEU A 132 30.42 0.38 15.03
C LEU A 132 30.43 1.82 15.54
N ASP A 133 29.25 2.46 15.55
CA ASP A 133 29.08 3.80 16.11
C ASP A 133 27.74 3.90 16.88
N PRO A 134 27.77 3.74 18.22
CA PRO A 134 26.57 3.81 19.06
C PRO A 134 26.14 5.24 19.40
N GLY A 135 26.96 6.24 19.05
CA GLY A 135 26.82 7.63 19.50
C GLY A 135 25.64 8.40 18.89
N PRO A 136 25.35 8.29 17.58
CA PRO A 136 24.29 9.09 17.00
C PRO A 136 22.90 8.49 17.28
N SER A 137 21.94 9.35 17.61
CA SER A 137 20.57 8.93 17.94
C SER A 137 19.81 8.37 16.75
N VAL A 138 20.19 8.77 15.53
CA VAL A 138 19.51 8.41 14.28
C VAL A 138 19.55 6.90 14.00
N GLN A 139 20.63 6.19 14.32
CA GLN A 139 20.71 4.73 14.12
C GLN A 139 19.72 4.01 15.03
N TRP A 140 19.62 4.43 16.30
CA TRP A 140 18.67 3.87 17.25
C TRP A 140 17.22 4.20 16.89
N TYR A 141 16.97 5.41 16.40
CA TYR A 141 15.66 5.80 15.87
C TYR A 141 15.27 4.94 14.67
N ASN A 142 16.17 4.76 13.69
CA ASN A 142 15.93 3.92 12.51
C ASN A 142 15.71 2.45 12.90
N LEU A 143 16.49 1.90 13.83
CA LEU A 143 16.23 0.56 14.39
C LEU A 143 14.86 0.46 15.07
N GLY A 144 14.40 1.55 15.69
CA GLY A 144 13.04 1.69 16.20
C GLY A 144 12.00 1.55 15.10
N LEU A 145 12.13 2.33 14.03
CA LEU A 145 11.21 2.31 12.89
C LEU A 145 11.17 0.97 12.16
N ILE A 146 12.32 0.33 11.94
CA ILE A 146 12.35 -1.00 11.32
C ILE A 146 11.70 -2.03 12.23
N GLY A 147 11.90 -1.94 13.55
CA GLY A 147 11.20 -2.79 14.52
C GLY A 147 9.67 -2.63 14.42
N ILE A 148 9.17 -1.41 14.25
CA ILE A 148 7.73 -1.13 14.02
C ILE A 148 7.25 -1.82 12.73
N LEU A 149 7.98 -1.67 11.63
CA LEU A 149 7.63 -2.29 10.34
C LEU A 149 7.66 -3.82 10.40
N ALA A 150 8.61 -4.40 11.16
CA ALA A 150 8.74 -5.83 11.37
C ALA A 150 7.74 -6.40 12.40
N GLY A 151 6.95 -5.55 13.05
CA GLY A 151 6.01 -5.93 14.10
C GLY A 151 6.68 -6.27 15.45
N ASP A 152 7.98 -6.02 15.63
CA ASP A 152 8.70 -6.16 16.91
C ASP A 152 8.66 -4.85 17.70
N PHE A 153 7.47 -4.52 18.20
CA PHE A 153 7.22 -3.30 18.97
C PHE A 153 8.01 -3.24 20.27
N THR A 154 8.34 -4.38 20.89
CA THR A 154 9.13 -4.43 22.13
C THR A 154 10.56 -3.96 21.88
N THR A 155 11.21 -4.49 20.85
CA THR A 155 12.54 -4.04 20.45
C THR A 155 12.50 -2.62 19.93
N ALA A 156 11.48 -2.24 19.17
CA ALA A 156 11.30 -0.88 18.70
C ALA A 156 11.26 0.13 19.86
N ALA A 157 10.44 -0.11 20.88
CA ALA A 157 10.33 0.77 22.05
C ALA A 157 11.66 0.92 22.80
N ARG A 158 12.44 -0.16 22.91
CA ARG A 158 13.78 -0.14 23.52
C ARG A 158 14.77 0.72 22.73
N ASN A 159 14.79 0.58 21.40
CA ASN A 159 15.67 1.38 20.54
C ASN A 159 15.26 2.86 20.53
N LEU A 160 13.96 3.16 20.49
CA LEU A 160 13.45 4.53 20.58
C LEU A 160 13.80 5.19 21.92
N ARG A 161 13.70 4.48 23.05
CA ARG A 161 14.18 4.99 24.35
C ARG A 161 15.67 5.31 24.33
N ARG A 162 16.49 4.52 23.64
CA ARG A 162 17.92 4.81 23.49
C ARG A 162 18.19 6.03 22.63
N ALA A 163 17.44 6.20 21.54
CA ALA A 163 17.48 7.42 20.72
C ALA A 163 17.15 8.67 21.55
N ILE A 164 16.09 8.60 22.38
CA ILE A 164 15.70 9.67 23.30
C ILE A 164 16.77 9.94 24.36
N ALA A 165 17.39 8.91 24.92
CA ALA A 165 18.44 9.08 25.93
C ALA A 165 19.68 9.83 25.38
N ILE A 166 19.99 9.63 24.09
CA ILE A 166 21.09 10.32 23.39
C ILE A 166 20.68 11.75 22.99
N ALA A 167 19.46 11.92 22.48
CA ALA A 167 18.93 13.19 21.98
C ALA A 167 17.56 13.51 22.62
N PRO A 168 17.53 14.01 23.87
CA PRO A 168 16.29 14.17 24.65
C PRO A 168 15.34 15.25 24.14
N GLU A 169 15.82 16.12 23.23
CA GLU A 169 15.04 17.18 22.57
C GLU A 169 14.44 16.72 21.22
N GLY A 170 14.72 15.49 20.77
CA GLY A 170 14.21 14.94 19.52
C GLY A 170 12.74 14.52 19.60
N GLY A 171 11.81 15.46 19.36
CA GLY A 171 10.35 15.24 19.47
C GLY A 171 9.81 14.04 18.70
N LEU A 172 10.31 13.76 17.49
CA LEU A 172 9.87 12.64 16.65
C LEU A 172 10.04 11.27 17.32
N ALA A 173 11.12 11.07 18.07
CA ALA A 173 11.37 9.80 18.76
C ALA A 173 10.33 9.55 19.88
N TYR A 174 9.86 10.61 20.55
CA TYR A 174 8.79 10.50 21.54
C TYR A 174 7.45 10.13 20.87
N VAL A 175 7.11 10.74 19.74
CA VAL A 175 5.88 10.38 18.99
C VAL A 175 5.89 8.89 18.65
N GLN A 176 6.96 8.42 18.01
CA GLN A 176 7.09 7.01 17.61
C GLN A 176 7.07 6.08 18.83
N LEU A 177 7.68 6.48 19.95
CA LEU A 177 7.62 5.70 21.19
C LEU A 177 6.19 5.64 21.75
N GLY A 178 5.45 6.75 21.73
CA GLY A 178 4.06 6.80 22.17
C GLY A 178 3.15 5.87 21.35
N GLU A 179 3.26 5.92 20.01
CA GLU A 179 2.55 5.02 19.09
C GLU A 179 2.91 3.55 19.36
N THR A 180 4.21 3.26 19.51
CA THR A 180 4.71 1.92 19.81
C THR A 180 4.18 1.41 21.16
N LEU A 181 4.07 2.28 22.16
CA LEU A 181 3.53 1.92 23.47
C LEU A 181 2.03 1.61 23.42
N LEU A 182 1.25 2.29 22.57
CA LEU A 182 -0.16 1.94 22.33
C LEU A 182 -0.31 0.56 21.66
N ARG A 183 0.57 0.23 20.69
CA ARG A 183 0.63 -1.10 20.07
C ARG A 183 0.91 -2.22 21.09
N LEU A 184 1.72 -1.91 22.10
CA LEU A 184 2.07 -2.79 23.20
C LEU A 184 1.02 -2.82 24.34
N GLY A 185 -0.03 -1.99 24.27
CA GLY A 185 -1.03 -1.86 25.33
C GLY A 185 -0.58 -1.09 26.57
N HIS A 186 0.53 -0.36 26.50
CA HIS A 186 1.06 0.46 27.60
C HIS A 186 0.47 1.87 27.61
N LEU A 187 -0.85 1.95 27.82
CA LEU A 187 -1.65 3.18 27.71
C LEU A 187 -1.15 4.36 28.56
N ASP A 188 -0.79 4.12 29.82
CA ASP A 188 -0.34 5.18 30.73
C ASP A 188 1.05 5.70 30.36
N LYS A 189 1.96 4.80 29.97
CA LYS A 189 3.30 5.19 29.50
C LYS A 189 3.20 5.96 28.17
N ALA A 190 2.32 5.54 27.26
CA ALA A 190 2.07 6.27 26.02
C ALA A 190 1.58 7.70 26.32
N THR A 191 0.65 7.86 27.28
CA THR A 191 0.15 9.17 27.70
C THR A 191 1.26 10.08 28.23
N GLU A 192 2.16 9.56 29.07
CA GLU A 192 3.32 10.32 29.57
C GLU A 192 4.24 10.78 28.43
N VAL A 193 4.56 9.87 27.53
CA VAL A 193 5.46 10.09 26.40
C VAL A 193 4.88 11.12 25.42
N PHE A 194 3.59 11.03 25.08
CA PHE A 194 2.94 12.03 24.22
C PHE A 194 2.87 13.40 24.89
N ARG A 195 2.60 13.49 26.19
CA ARG A 195 2.68 14.76 26.93
C ARG A 195 4.09 15.36 26.87
N ARG A 196 5.14 14.53 26.90
CA ARG A 196 6.51 15.02 26.72
C ARG A 196 6.75 15.52 25.30
N ALA A 197 6.28 14.81 24.27
CA ALA A 197 6.36 15.26 22.88
C ALA A 197 5.71 16.64 22.69
N ILE A 198 4.49 16.84 23.21
CA ILE A 198 3.76 18.12 23.13
C ILE A 198 4.48 19.24 23.89
N ARG A 199 5.15 18.94 25.01
CA ARG A 199 5.95 19.95 25.73
C ARG A 199 7.18 20.39 24.94
N LEU A 200 7.76 19.51 24.12
CA LEU A 200 8.90 19.83 23.26
C LEU A 200 8.45 20.63 22.03
N ASP A 201 7.36 20.20 21.41
CA ASP A 201 6.75 20.87 20.28
C ASP A 201 5.22 20.72 20.31
N PRO A 202 4.49 21.77 20.70
CA PRO A 202 3.03 21.75 20.77
C PRO A 202 2.34 21.60 19.40
N THR A 203 3.07 21.79 18.30
CA THR A 203 2.51 21.74 16.94
C THR A 203 2.44 20.32 16.37
N VAL A 204 3.05 19.34 17.05
CA VAL A 204 3.06 17.93 16.66
C VAL A 204 1.68 17.31 16.87
N SER A 205 0.89 17.32 15.80
CA SER A 205 -0.51 16.87 15.81
C SER A 205 -0.61 15.39 16.19
N GLU A 206 0.34 14.55 15.77
CA GLU A 206 0.38 13.12 16.07
C GLU A 206 0.41 12.84 17.58
N ALA A 207 1.11 13.66 18.38
CA ALA A 207 1.15 13.48 19.82
C ALA A 207 -0.17 13.89 20.49
N VAL A 208 -0.77 15.00 20.06
CA VAL A 208 -2.11 15.45 20.53
C VAL A 208 -3.16 14.38 20.22
N ASN A 209 -3.12 13.86 19.00
CA ASN A 209 -3.94 12.78 18.49
C ASN A 209 -3.77 11.49 19.30
N GLY A 210 -2.52 11.12 19.61
CA GLY A 210 -2.18 10.01 20.49
C GLY A 210 -2.80 10.16 21.89
N LEU A 211 -2.77 11.35 22.49
CA LEU A 211 -3.43 11.61 23.77
C LEU A 211 -4.95 11.51 23.69
N ALA A 212 -5.56 12.02 22.63
CA ALA A 212 -7.01 11.92 22.42
C ALA A 212 -7.46 10.45 22.33
N ARG A 213 -6.72 9.61 21.59
CA ARG A 213 -6.96 8.15 21.59
C ARG A 213 -6.79 7.54 22.96
N CYS A 214 -5.74 7.93 23.71
CA CYS A 214 -5.53 7.41 25.06
C CYS A 214 -6.74 7.69 25.98
N ALA A 215 -7.30 8.89 25.90
CA ALA A 215 -8.49 9.26 26.67
C ALA A 215 -9.72 8.44 26.26
N ARG A 216 -9.93 8.22 24.96
CA ARG A 216 -11.02 7.37 24.46
C ARG A 216 -10.89 5.91 24.90
N TYR A 217 -9.68 5.35 24.90
CA TYR A 217 -9.46 4.00 25.42
C TYR A 217 -9.74 3.89 26.92
N ARG A 218 -9.34 4.88 27.73
CA ARG A 218 -9.70 4.89 29.16
C ARG A 218 -11.22 4.94 29.35
N ALA A 219 -11.92 5.73 28.56
CA ALA A 219 -13.36 5.82 28.61
C ALA A 219 -14.06 4.52 28.18
N ALA A 220 -13.52 3.82 27.18
CA ALA A 220 -14.02 2.51 26.77
C ALA A 220 -13.81 1.42 27.85
N VAL A 221 -12.79 1.57 28.71
CA VAL A 221 -12.47 0.63 29.81
C VAL A 221 -13.30 0.90 31.09
N GLY A 222 -13.73 2.13 31.40
CA GLY A 222 -14.45 2.48 32.66
C GLY A 222 -15.94 2.83 32.49
N GLN A 223 -16.88 2.57 33.42
CA GLN A 223 -16.84 2.05 34.80
C GLN A 223 -17.78 0.84 34.99
N SER A 224 -17.23 -0.29 35.47
CA SER A 224 -17.98 -1.37 36.14
C SER A 224 -17.84 -1.18 37.66
N SER A 225 -18.48 -0.16 38.21
CA SER A 225 -18.50 0.07 39.68
C SER A 225 -19.82 0.71 40.14
N GLY A 226 -20.95 0.16 39.68
CA GLY A 226 -22.27 0.49 40.17
C GLY A 226 -23.11 -0.78 40.35
N SER A 227 -23.56 -1.04 41.58
CA SER A 227 -24.43 -2.16 41.96
C SER A 227 -25.89 -1.92 41.54
N GLY A 228 -26.11 -1.82 40.23
CA GLY A 228 -27.42 -1.83 39.57
C GLY A 228 -27.37 -2.76 38.34
N PRO A 229 -28.47 -2.94 37.59
CA PRO A 229 -28.39 -3.60 36.29
C PRO A 229 -27.43 -2.75 35.43
N GLY A 230 -26.22 -3.27 35.19
CA GLY A 230 -25.12 -2.49 34.62
C GLY A 230 -25.47 -1.92 33.23
N PRO A 231 -24.79 -0.83 32.80
CA PRO A 231 -25.00 -0.28 31.47
C PRO A 231 -24.76 -1.37 30.40
N ARG A 232 -25.61 -1.41 29.36
CA ARG A 232 -25.38 -2.26 28.17
C ARG A 232 -23.97 -1.99 27.66
N LYS A 233 -23.09 -3.01 27.70
CA LYS A 233 -21.74 -2.87 27.15
C LYS A 233 -21.84 -2.79 25.62
N GLY A 234 -21.15 -1.81 25.05
CA GLY A 234 -21.09 -1.57 23.61
C GLY A 234 -19.81 -2.11 22.97
N LEU A 235 -19.51 -1.61 21.78
CA LEU A 235 -18.30 -1.91 21.02
C LEU A 235 -17.44 -0.66 20.85
N ALA A 236 -16.12 -0.76 21.05
CA ALA A 236 -15.21 0.26 20.56
C ALA A 236 -14.75 -0.13 19.15
N VAL A 237 -14.86 0.78 18.19
CA VAL A 237 -14.53 0.53 16.78
C VAL A 237 -13.44 1.50 16.34
N ARG A 238 -12.30 0.97 15.89
CA ARG A 238 -11.16 1.73 15.40
C ARG A 238 -10.98 1.55 13.89
N GLY A 239 -10.86 2.65 13.14
CA GLY A 239 -10.73 2.62 11.68
C GLY A 239 -10.34 3.96 11.06
N ALA A 240 -10.07 3.98 9.75
CA ALA A 240 -9.70 5.18 8.99
C ALA A 240 -10.94 6.02 8.62
N LEU A 241 -11.57 6.67 9.60
CA LEU A 241 -12.93 7.20 9.48
C LEU A 241 -13.05 8.40 8.53
N ALA A 242 -11.96 9.10 8.20
CA ALA A 242 -11.94 10.20 7.25
C ALA A 242 -11.33 9.82 5.88
N SER A 243 -11.02 8.53 5.67
CA SER A 243 -10.25 8.08 4.50
C SER A 243 -11.14 7.44 3.43
N ALA A 244 -10.99 7.87 2.17
CA ALA A 244 -11.56 7.20 1.00
C ALA A 244 -10.79 5.90 0.63
N THR A 245 -10.31 5.14 1.60
CA THR A 245 -9.69 3.82 1.40
C THR A 245 -10.74 2.72 1.55
N GLY A 246 -10.44 1.52 1.03
CA GLY A 246 -11.31 0.36 1.28
C GLY A 246 -11.57 0.13 2.77
N TYR A 247 -10.50 0.18 3.60
CA TYR A 247 -10.59 0.11 5.06
C TYR A 247 -11.49 1.18 5.68
N GLY A 248 -11.34 2.43 5.24
CA GLY A 248 -12.21 3.52 5.70
C GLY A 248 -13.67 3.28 5.33
N TYR A 249 -13.91 2.95 4.05
CA TYR A 249 -15.25 2.71 3.52
C TYR A 249 -15.97 1.59 4.28
N PHE A 250 -15.43 0.37 4.34
CA PHE A 250 -16.16 -0.72 5.01
C PHE A 250 -16.29 -0.50 6.53
N CYS A 251 -15.33 0.20 7.17
CA CYS A 251 -15.46 0.54 8.58
C CYS A 251 -16.66 1.47 8.81
N GLN A 252 -16.80 2.52 8.00
CA GLN A 252 -17.95 3.43 8.05
C GLN A 252 -19.26 2.68 7.78
N ARG A 253 -19.27 1.77 6.79
CA ARG A 253 -20.44 0.94 6.49
C ARG A 253 -20.86 0.07 7.67
N PHE A 254 -19.91 -0.62 8.32
CA PHE A 254 -20.21 -1.38 9.54
C PHE A 254 -20.73 -0.49 10.66
N ILE A 255 -20.11 0.67 10.93
CA ILE A 255 -20.57 1.60 11.95
C ILE A 255 -22.02 2.03 11.70
N ARG A 256 -22.35 2.47 10.48
CA ARG A 256 -23.71 2.87 10.09
C ARG A 256 -24.73 1.74 10.29
N THR A 257 -24.42 0.55 9.79
CA THR A 257 -25.34 -0.59 9.89
C THR A 257 -25.50 -1.10 11.33
N LEU A 258 -24.45 -1.06 12.14
CA LEU A 258 -24.54 -1.42 13.57
C LEU A 258 -25.36 -0.39 14.36
N ARG A 259 -25.23 0.91 14.06
CA ARG A 259 -26.08 1.96 14.64
C ARG A 259 -27.56 1.76 14.28
N GLN A 260 -27.87 1.42 13.03
CA GLN A 260 -29.23 1.07 12.59
C GLN A 260 -29.81 -0.18 13.29
N ARG A 261 -28.95 -0.98 13.94
CA ARG A 261 -29.32 -2.16 14.75
C ARG A 261 -29.35 -1.86 16.26
N ASP A 262 -29.32 -0.58 16.64
CA ASP A 262 -29.28 -0.12 18.03
C ASP A 262 -28.12 -0.72 18.85
N VAL A 263 -26.98 -1.03 18.20
CA VAL A 263 -25.78 -1.52 18.88
C VAL A 263 -25.03 -0.31 19.45
N PRO A 264 -24.89 -0.18 20.78
CA PRO A 264 -24.10 0.90 21.37
C PRO A 264 -22.65 0.76 20.93
N LEU A 265 -22.07 1.79 20.32
CA LEU A 265 -20.69 1.77 19.90
C LEU A 265 -20.02 3.13 20.06
N GLN A 266 -18.69 3.11 20.14
CA GLN A 266 -17.85 4.30 20.08
C GLN A 266 -16.89 4.15 18.90
N ALA A 267 -16.89 5.12 18.00
CA ALA A 267 -15.94 5.18 16.88
C ALA A 267 -14.65 5.94 17.27
N ILE A 268 -13.50 5.41 16.84
CA ILE A 268 -12.16 5.92 17.16
C ILE A 268 -11.33 5.99 15.86
N GLY A 269 -10.98 7.19 15.41
CA GLY A 269 -10.14 7.38 14.22
C GLY A 269 -8.70 6.88 14.42
N ILE A 270 -8.01 6.54 13.33
CA ILE A 270 -6.59 6.11 13.39
C ILE A 270 -5.73 7.25 13.94
N GLY A 271 -5.96 8.46 13.47
CA GLY A 271 -5.30 9.66 13.97
C GLY A 271 -5.97 10.28 15.20
N GLY A 272 -6.92 9.66 15.90
CA GLY A 272 -7.56 10.28 17.07
C GLY A 272 -8.79 11.12 16.73
N PRO A 273 -8.75 12.47 16.71
CA PRO A 273 -9.92 13.32 16.51
C PRO A 273 -10.31 13.48 15.04
N GLU A 274 -10.05 12.48 14.18
CA GLU A 274 -10.60 12.47 12.82
C GLU A 274 -12.10 12.73 12.91
N SER A 275 -12.52 13.88 12.38
CA SER A 275 -13.92 14.18 12.15
C SER A 275 -14.38 13.26 11.03
N TRP A 276 -15.21 12.30 11.38
CA TRP A 276 -16.12 11.74 10.40
C TRP A 276 -17.08 12.87 10.03
N GLN A 277 -16.90 13.44 8.83
CA GLN A 277 -17.53 14.72 8.45
C GLN A 277 -19.07 14.67 8.34
N GLU A 278 -19.67 13.48 8.37
CA GLU A 278 -21.11 13.32 8.17
C GLU A 278 -21.87 12.97 9.45
N GLU A 279 -21.21 12.49 10.51
CA GLU A 279 -21.86 12.06 11.75
C GLU A 279 -20.93 12.27 12.96
N ASP A 280 -21.41 12.94 14.02
CA ASP A 280 -20.64 13.10 15.26
C ASP A 280 -20.20 11.73 15.81
N LEU A 281 -18.97 11.69 16.35
CA LEU A 281 -18.49 10.51 17.05
C LEU A 281 -19.33 10.35 18.32
N ASP A 282 -19.94 9.18 18.49
CA ASP A 282 -20.77 8.86 19.65
C ASP A 282 -20.01 9.12 20.97
N PRO A 283 -20.73 9.48 22.05
CA PRO A 283 -20.11 9.54 23.37
C PRO A 283 -19.46 8.20 23.71
N PRO A 284 -18.40 8.19 24.54
CA PRO A 284 -17.76 6.94 24.93
C PRO A 284 -18.74 5.95 25.56
N VAL A 285 -18.63 4.68 25.15
CA VAL A 285 -19.42 3.58 25.70
C VAL A 285 -18.50 2.58 26.40
N PRO A 286 -18.86 2.04 27.58
CA PRO A 286 -18.15 0.92 28.15
C PRO A 286 -18.18 -0.25 27.17
N ALA A 287 -17.01 -0.80 26.81
CA ALA A 287 -16.90 -1.84 25.79
C ALA A 287 -16.40 -3.16 26.39
N LYS A 288 -16.71 -4.28 25.71
CA LYS A 288 -16.03 -5.57 25.94
C LYS A 288 -14.89 -5.82 24.96
N ALA A 289 -14.97 -5.22 23.78
CA ALA A 289 -14.04 -5.43 22.69
C ALA A 289 -13.70 -4.14 21.95
N LEU A 290 -12.45 -4.08 21.46
CA LEU A 290 -11.97 -3.12 20.49
C LEU A 290 -11.86 -3.80 19.13
N LEU A 291 -12.78 -3.47 18.23
CA LEU A 291 -12.78 -3.90 16.84
C LEU A 291 -11.87 -2.98 16.02
N ASN A 292 -10.81 -3.53 15.45
CA ASN A 292 -9.83 -2.81 14.65
C ASN A 292 -10.02 -3.15 13.17
N PHE A 293 -10.61 -2.25 12.39
CA PHE A 293 -10.75 -2.37 10.93
C PHE A 293 -9.52 -1.82 10.22
N LEU A 294 -8.39 -2.54 10.33
CA LEU A 294 -7.06 -2.01 10.05
C LEU A 294 -6.09 -3.08 9.56
N ILE A 295 -4.99 -2.65 8.94
CA ILE A 295 -3.83 -3.53 8.76
C ILE A 295 -3.24 -3.92 10.14
N PRO A 296 -2.67 -5.12 10.31
CA PRO A 296 -2.18 -5.60 11.61
C PRO A 296 -1.17 -4.69 12.29
N LEU A 297 -0.23 -4.13 11.52
CA LEU A 297 0.77 -3.17 12.04
C LEU A 297 0.14 -1.88 12.57
N ALA A 298 -1.15 -1.64 12.28
CA ALA A 298 -1.94 -0.51 12.75
C ALA A 298 -2.95 -0.87 13.86
N VAL A 299 -2.97 -2.11 14.36
CA VAL A 299 -3.86 -2.58 15.46
C VAL A 299 -3.29 -2.20 16.83
N GLU A 300 -4.09 -1.54 17.67
CA GLU A 300 -3.71 -1.17 19.04
C GLU A 300 -4.35 -2.12 20.04
N ARG A 301 -3.70 -2.25 21.21
CA ARG A 301 -4.18 -3.09 22.30
C ARG A 301 -4.59 -2.20 23.46
N VAL A 302 -5.69 -2.55 24.10
CA VAL A 302 -6.18 -1.84 25.28
C VAL A 302 -6.41 -2.87 26.36
N PRO A 303 -5.57 -2.91 27.42
CA PRO A 303 -5.80 -3.81 28.54
C PRO A 303 -7.21 -3.66 29.10
N GLY A 304 -7.91 -4.78 29.27
CA GLY A 304 -9.31 -4.81 29.70
C GLY A 304 -10.34 -4.94 28.59
N LEU A 305 -9.94 -4.82 27.31
CA LEU A 305 -10.78 -5.07 26.15
C LEU A 305 -10.22 -6.24 25.32
N ALA A 306 -11.10 -7.07 24.79
CA ALA A 306 -10.72 -8.04 23.76
C ALA A 306 -10.28 -7.31 22.49
N THR A 307 -9.17 -7.73 21.89
CA THR A 307 -8.62 -7.16 20.65
C THR A 307 -9.11 -7.97 19.46
N VAL A 308 -10.15 -7.47 18.78
CA VAL A 308 -10.67 -8.08 17.55
C VAL A 308 -10.05 -7.37 16.36
N THR A 309 -9.34 -8.10 15.51
CA THR A 309 -8.70 -7.52 14.31
C THR A 309 -9.51 -7.89 13.08
N PHE A 310 -10.14 -6.91 12.43
CA PHE A 310 -10.75 -7.11 11.11
C PHE A 310 -9.76 -6.63 10.05
N SER A 311 -9.17 -7.57 9.32
CA SER A 311 -8.15 -7.29 8.33
C SER A 311 -8.27 -8.20 7.13
N MET A 312 -7.66 -7.83 6.02
CA MET A 312 -7.63 -8.62 4.79
C MET A 312 -6.24 -8.59 4.20
N PHE A 313 -5.82 -9.71 3.63
CA PHE A 313 -4.59 -9.81 2.86
C PHE A 313 -4.86 -10.52 1.54
N GLU A 314 -4.05 -10.20 0.55
CA GLU A 314 -4.38 -10.39 -0.87
C GLU A 314 -3.21 -11.08 -1.57
N GLY A 315 -2.85 -12.26 -1.07
CA GLY A 315 -1.78 -13.13 -1.56
C GLY A 315 -1.91 -14.52 -0.94
N THR A 316 -0.99 -15.43 -1.28
CA THR A 316 -1.08 -16.84 -0.83
C THR A 316 -0.81 -17.02 0.65
N ARG A 317 -0.15 -16.04 1.29
CA ARG A 317 0.25 -16.06 2.70
C ARG A 317 0.53 -14.65 3.19
N ILE A 318 0.17 -14.33 4.44
CA ILE A 318 0.39 -12.97 4.99
C ILE A 318 1.86 -12.68 5.31
N PRO A 319 2.27 -11.40 5.43
CA PRO A 319 3.61 -11.04 5.88
C PRO A 319 3.91 -11.60 7.29
N PRO A 320 5.14 -12.08 7.57
CA PRO A 320 5.51 -12.59 8.89
C PRO A 320 5.29 -11.57 10.04
N ALA A 321 5.50 -10.28 9.75
CA ALA A 321 5.27 -9.18 10.68
C ALA A 321 3.79 -9.09 11.11
N TRP A 322 2.85 -9.39 10.21
CA TRP A 322 1.41 -9.35 10.50
C TRP A 322 1.03 -10.46 11.46
N ARG A 323 1.52 -11.68 11.22
CA ARG A 323 1.34 -12.81 12.14
C ARG A 323 1.84 -12.45 13.55
N ARG A 324 3.10 -11.99 13.65
CA ARG A 324 3.73 -11.65 14.93
C ARG A 324 2.91 -10.61 15.70
N GLN A 325 2.43 -9.57 15.02
CA GLN A 325 1.65 -8.53 15.66
C GLN A 325 0.27 -9.03 16.14
N CYS A 326 -0.36 -9.91 15.37
CA CYS A 326 -1.68 -10.46 15.71
C CYS A 326 -1.64 -11.63 16.70
N GLU A 327 -0.48 -12.11 17.17
CA GLU A 327 -0.41 -13.17 18.21
C GLU A 327 -1.27 -12.85 19.45
N HIS A 328 -1.45 -11.56 19.72
CA HIS A 328 -2.15 -11.03 20.87
C HIS A 328 -3.59 -10.56 20.55
N SER A 329 -4.04 -10.68 19.29
CA SER A 329 -5.41 -10.38 18.89
C SER A 329 -6.30 -11.56 19.24
N ASP A 330 -7.26 -11.45 20.16
CA ASP A 330 -8.11 -12.57 20.60
C ASP A 330 -8.67 -13.40 19.43
N PHE A 331 -9.13 -12.74 18.37
CA PHE A 331 -9.29 -13.35 17.06
C PHE A 331 -9.14 -12.35 15.91
N VAL A 332 -8.89 -12.89 14.73
CA VAL A 332 -8.79 -12.16 13.46
C VAL A 332 -10.01 -12.52 12.61
N ILE A 333 -10.73 -11.49 12.18
CA ILE A 333 -11.80 -11.57 11.21
C ILE A 333 -11.24 -11.16 9.84
N VAL A 334 -11.53 -11.96 8.84
CA VAL A 334 -11.19 -11.69 7.44
C VAL A 334 -12.45 -11.71 6.58
N PRO A 335 -12.49 -11.01 5.45
CA PRO A 335 -13.69 -10.99 4.61
C PRO A 335 -13.91 -12.28 3.82
N THR A 336 -12.87 -13.07 3.60
CA THR A 336 -12.88 -14.18 2.64
C THR A 336 -12.14 -15.40 3.12
N GLU A 337 -12.54 -16.56 2.57
CA GLU A 337 -11.88 -17.83 2.81
C GLU A 337 -10.45 -17.82 2.26
N SER A 338 -10.21 -17.21 1.09
CA SER A 338 -8.86 -17.04 0.55
C SER A 338 -7.94 -16.26 1.50
N SER A 339 -8.44 -15.17 2.11
CA SER A 339 -7.70 -14.45 3.14
C SER A 339 -7.49 -15.35 4.36
N ARG A 340 -8.52 -16.07 4.84
CA ARG A 340 -8.38 -16.99 5.99
C ARG A 340 -7.26 -18.02 5.78
N MET A 341 -7.22 -18.61 4.60
CA MET A 341 -6.17 -19.56 4.20
C MET A 341 -4.78 -18.91 4.20
N ALA A 342 -4.65 -17.67 3.74
CA ALA A 342 -3.37 -16.94 3.77
C ALA A 342 -2.85 -16.71 5.21
N TRP A 343 -3.76 -16.50 6.17
CA TRP A 343 -3.41 -16.40 7.59
C TRP A 343 -2.99 -17.76 8.16
N ALA A 344 -3.77 -18.81 7.89
CA ALA A 344 -3.47 -20.18 8.33
C ALA A 344 -2.13 -20.67 7.76
N ALA A 345 -1.85 -20.38 6.47
CA ALA A 345 -0.58 -20.72 5.81
C ALA A 345 0.64 -20.05 6.46
N GLN A 346 0.46 -18.91 7.16
CA GLN A 346 1.53 -18.26 7.94
C GLN A 346 1.60 -18.77 9.38
N GLY A 347 0.82 -19.80 9.73
CA GLY A 347 0.81 -20.41 11.06
C GLY A 347 0.06 -19.57 12.11
N TYR A 348 -0.95 -18.82 11.70
CA TYR A 348 -1.89 -18.20 12.65
C TYR A 348 -2.93 -19.24 13.09
N PRO A 349 -3.31 -19.30 14.39
CA PRO A 349 -4.24 -20.33 14.89
C PRO A 349 -5.62 -20.27 14.22
N GLU A 350 -6.06 -21.38 13.61
CA GLU A 350 -7.31 -21.44 12.85
C GLU A 350 -8.56 -21.26 13.72
N ASP A 351 -8.52 -21.71 14.97
CA ASP A 351 -9.58 -21.52 15.96
C ASP A 351 -9.81 -20.04 16.33
N ARG A 352 -8.83 -19.17 16.02
CA ARG A 352 -8.88 -17.71 16.19
C ARG A 352 -9.11 -16.97 14.86
N LEU A 353 -9.45 -17.67 13.78
CA LEU A 353 -9.83 -17.06 12.50
C LEU A 353 -11.33 -17.14 12.26
N ARG A 354 -11.93 -16.07 11.75
CA ARG A 354 -13.34 -16.00 11.38
C ARG A 354 -13.50 -15.33 10.02
N VAL A 355 -14.44 -15.82 9.21
CA VAL A 355 -14.78 -15.23 7.91
C VAL A 355 -16.05 -14.41 8.04
N CYS A 356 -15.99 -13.13 7.68
CA CYS A 356 -17.12 -12.20 7.68
C CYS A 356 -17.16 -11.44 6.35
N PRO A 357 -17.85 -11.99 5.33
CA PRO A 357 -18.01 -11.35 4.02
C PRO A 357 -18.51 -9.90 4.12
N LEU A 358 -17.98 -9.03 3.25
CA LEU A 358 -18.40 -7.62 3.19
C LEU A 358 -19.74 -7.47 2.45
N GLY A 359 -20.23 -6.23 2.45
CA GLY A 359 -21.55 -5.88 1.94
C GLY A 359 -21.57 -5.15 0.60
N VAL A 360 -22.73 -5.20 -0.06
CA VAL A 360 -23.19 -4.30 -1.11
C VAL A 360 -24.48 -3.61 -0.67
N ASP A 361 -24.82 -2.51 -1.33
CA ASP A 361 -26.11 -1.85 -1.16
C ASP A 361 -27.16 -2.46 -2.09
N PRO A 362 -28.34 -2.86 -1.57
CA PRO A 362 -29.41 -3.46 -2.37
C PRO A 362 -30.10 -2.44 -3.29
N GLU A 363 -30.16 -1.18 -2.84
CA GLU A 363 -30.77 -0.05 -3.52
C GLU A 363 -29.73 1.02 -3.84
N ASP A 364 -30.05 1.86 -4.81
CA ASP A 364 -29.25 3.03 -5.12
C ASP A 364 -29.43 4.10 -4.04
N SER A 365 -28.73 3.95 -2.91
CA SER A 365 -28.73 4.94 -1.83
C SER A 365 -28.23 6.31 -2.28
N ASP A 366 -27.53 6.37 -3.42
CA ASP A 366 -26.82 7.55 -3.92
C ASP A 366 -27.66 8.42 -4.87
N GLY A 367 -28.99 8.23 -4.93
CA GLY A 367 -29.91 9.27 -5.40
C GLY A 367 -29.93 9.56 -6.91
N GLY A 368 -29.76 8.56 -7.78
CA GLY A 368 -30.00 8.76 -9.21
C GLY A 368 -29.01 9.68 -9.91
N VAL A 369 -27.80 9.88 -9.35
CA VAL A 369 -26.73 10.64 -10.02
C VAL A 369 -26.53 10.11 -11.45
N PRO A 370 -26.65 10.98 -12.47
CA PRO A 370 -26.55 10.56 -13.86
C PRO A 370 -25.13 10.09 -14.17
N ALA A 371 -25.01 9.18 -15.14
CA ALA A 371 -23.71 8.76 -15.65
C ALA A 371 -22.94 9.99 -16.18
N PRO A 372 -21.64 10.14 -15.86
CA PRO A 372 -20.87 11.29 -16.32
C PRO A 372 -20.74 11.28 -17.84
N THR A 373 -20.85 12.46 -18.45
CA THR A 373 -20.55 12.63 -19.88
C THR A 373 -19.04 12.56 -20.07
N MET A 374 -18.59 11.52 -20.76
CA MET A 374 -17.18 11.30 -21.07
C MET A 374 -16.99 11.18 -22.58
N VAL A 375 -15.85 11.68 -23.07
CA VAL A 375 -15.41 11.52 -24.46
C VAL A 375 -14.05 10.83 -24.48
N ASP A 376 -13.80 10.06 -25.53
CA ASP A 376 -12.48 9.51 -25.79
C ASP A 376 -11.52 10.56 -26.39
N SER A 377 -10.29 10.14 -26.67
CA SER A 377 -9.25 10.98 -27.30
C SER A 377 -9.58 11.45 -28.73
N ARG A 378 -10.68 10.97 -29.31
CA ARG A 378 -11.17 11.32 -30.66
C ARG A 378 -12.47 12.14 -30.58
N GLY A 379 -12.94 12.46 -29.39
CA GLY A 379 -14.19 13.19 -29.17
C GLY A 379 -15.46 12.34 -29.29
N ARG A 380 -15.37 11.01 -29.42
CA ARG A 380 -16.55 10.14 -29.42
C ARG A 380 -17.06 9.96 -28.00
N LEU A 381 -18.38 10.11 -27.81
CA LEU A 381 -19.03 9.90 -26.52
C LEU A 381 -18.87 8.46 -26.05
N VAL A 382 -18.41 8.27 -24.81
CA VAL A 382 -18.25 6.95 -24.19
C VAL A 382 -19.58 6.18 -24.19
N SER A 383 -20.70 6.85 -23.94
CA SER A 383 -22.04 6.26 -23.96
C SER A 383 -22.47 5.68 -25.31
N SER A 384 -21.83 6.09 -26.41
CA SER A 384 -22.12 5.60 -27.76
C SER A 384 -21.44 4.28 -28.11
N TYR A 385 -20.50 3.81 -27.29
CA TYR A 385 -19.83 2.53 -27.49
C TYR A 385 -20.72 1.38 -27.03
N ARG A 386 -20.86 0.30 -27.82
CA ARG A 386 -21.61 -0.88 -27.38
C ARG A 386 -20.99 -1.54 -26.15
N HIS A 387 -19.67 -1.71 -26.14
CA HIS A 387 -18.95 -2.33 -25.03
C HIS A 387 -18.15 -1.28 -24.25
N ARG A 388 -18.54 -1.06 -23.01
CA ARG A 388 -17.92 -0.08 -22.10
C ARG A 388 -17.38 -0.84 -20.90
N PHE A 389 -16.08 -1.09 -20.87
CA PHE A 389 -15.40 -1.80 -19.79
C PHE A 389 -14.91 -0.79 -18.77
N VAL A 390 -15.10 -1.05 -17.48
CA VAL A 390 -14.54 -0.21 -16.41
C VAL A 390 -13.62 -1.03 -15.51
N ASN A 391 -12.48 -0.44 -15.15
CA ASN A 391 -11.62 -0.91 -14.07
C ASN A 391 -11.39 0.24 -13.08
N VAL A 392 -11.48 -0.07 -11.79
CA VAL A 392 -11.27 0.89 -10.71
C VAL A 392 -10.19 0.35 -9.79
N SER A 393 -9.00 0.96 -9.84
CA SER A 393 -7.83 0.45 -9.13
C SER A 393 -6.95 1.58 -8.60
N ASP A 394 -6.25 1.31 -7.50
CA ASP A 394 -5.08 2.12 -7.14
C ASP A 394 -3.95 1.84 -8.15
N PHE A 395 -3.11 2.85 -8.42
CA PHE A 395 -1.98 2.67 -9.32
C PHE A 395 -0.80 2.03 -8.59
N ILE A 396 -0.90 0.72 -8.35
CA ILE A 396 0.10 -0.09 -7.65
C ILE A 396 0.33 -1.43 -8.38
N PRO A 397 1.53 -2.05 -8.26
CA PRO A 397 1.87 -3.30 -8.94
C PRO A 397 0.84 -4.42 -8.81
N ARG A 398 0.27 -4.59 -7.60
CA ARG A 398 -0.72 -5.64 -7.31
C ARG A 398 -1.99 -5.55 -8.17
N LYS A 399 -2.39 -4.34 -8.57
CA LYS A 399 -3.61 -4.14 -9.37
C LYS A 399 -3.40 -4.52 -10.85
N ASN A 400 -2.18 -4.87 -11.26
CA ASN A 400 -1.84 -5.44 -12.56
C ASN A 400 -2.34 -4.60 -13.74
N ILE A 401 -2.12 -3.28 -13.67
CA ILE A 401 -2.57 -2.34 -14.71
C ILE A 401 -1.85 -2.60 -16.03
N ASP A 402 -0.59 -3.02 -15.98
CA ASP A 402 0.17 -3.42 -17.16
C ASP A 402 -0.40 -4.69 -17.81
N GLY A 403 -0.79 -5.71 -17.03
CA GLY A 403 -1.47 -6.90 -17.56
C GLY A 403 -2.82 -6.57 -18.19
N LEU A 404 -3.61 -5.71 -17.56
CA LEU A 404 -4.87 -5.19 -18.12
C LEU A 404 -4.64 -4.51 -19.48
N LEU A 405 -3.64 -3.62 -19.57
CA LEU A 405 -3.31 -2.91 -20.81
C LEU A 405 -2.72 -3.82 -21.87
N ARG A 406 -1.89 -4.82 -21.51
CA ARG A 406 -1.39 -5.84 -22.44
C ARG A 406 -2.54 -6.61 -23.08
N VAL A 407 -3.48 -7.10 -22.28
CA VAL A 407 -4.65 -7.81 -22.78
C VAL A 407 -5.52 -6.90 -23.65
N TRP A 408 -5.74 -5.65 -23.24
CA TRP A 408 -6.51 -4.67 -24.03
C TRP A 408 -5.87 -4.37 -25.40
N LEU A 409 -4.54 -4.17 -25.44
CA LEU A 409 -3.79 -3.97 -26.67
C LEU A 409 -3.89 -5.18 -27.61
N ARG A 410 -3.75 -6.39 -27.07
CA ARG A 410 -3.81 -7.64 -27.84
C ARG A 410 -5.23 -7.93 -28.36
N GLY A 411 -6.25 -7.72 -27.53
CA GLY A 411 -7.63 -8.13 -27.79
C GLY A 411 -8.50 -7.12 -28.53
N THR A 412 -8.04 -5.87 -28.73
CA THR A 412 -8.85 -4.83 -29.37
C THR A 412 -8.16 -4.16 -30.55
N ALA A 413 -8.95 -3.72 -31.52
CA ALA A 413 -8.52 -2.91 -32.65
C ALA A 413 -9.07 -1.49 -32.54
N ARG A 414 -8.39 -0.55 -33.20
CA ARG A 414 -8.76 0.87 -33.28
C ARG A 414 -10.23 1.14 -33.65
N ALA A 415 -10.83 0.27 -34.47
CA ALA A 415 -12.18 0.39 -34.99
C ALA A 415 -13.24 -0.36 -34.17
N ASP A 416 -12.84 -1.10 -33.13
CA ASP A 416 -13.79 -1.87 -32.33
C ASP A 416 -14.76 -0.95 -31.60
N ASP A 417 -16.01 -1.40 -31.49
CA ASP A 417 -17.05 -0.70 -30.75
C ASP A 417 -16.95 -0.93 -29.25
N ALA A 418 -15.74 -0.71 -28.73
CA ALA A 418 -15.37 -0.89 -27.34
C ALA A 418 -14.58 0.31 -26.80
N VAL A 419 -14.67 0.55 -25.49
CA VAL A 419 -13.87 1.54 -24.78
C VAL A 419 -13.54 1.03 -23.37
N LEU A 420 -12.32 1.30 -22.91
CA LEU A 420 -11.89 1.01 -21.54
C LEU A 420 -11.89 2.30 -20.74
N ILE A 421 -12.67 2.33 -19.67
CA ILE A 421 -12.69 3.39 -18.67
C ILE A 421 -11.78 2.94 -17.53
N LEU A 422 -10.65 3.62 -17.37
CA LEU A 422 -9.63 3.25 -16.41
C LEU A 422 -9.55 4.31 -15.31
N LYS A 423 -10.12 4.01 -14.14
CA LYS A 423 -10.00 4.87 -12.95
C LYS A 423 -8.76 4.45 -12.16
N LEU A 424 -7.76 5.32 -12.11
CA LEU A 424 -6.49 5.09 -11.40
C LEU A 424 -6.29 6.06 -10.23
N GLY A 425 -6.15 5.54 -9.02
CA GLY A 425 -5.69 6.30 -7.85
C GLY A 425 -6.68 7.35 -7.32
N LYS A 426 -6.15 8.32 -6.57
CA LYS A 426 -6.90 9.31 -5.76
C LYS A 426 -6.51 10.78 -6.01
N GLY A 427 -5.84 11.06 -7.13
CA GLY A 427 -5.61 12.43 -7.61
C GLY A 427 -4.51 13.25 -6.95
N THR A 428 -3.66 12.68 -6.08
CA THR A 428 -2.69 13.48 -5.29
C THR A 428 -1.21 13.21 -5.58
N ASN A 429 -0.86 12.26 -6.45
CA ASN A 429 0.55 11.94 -6.74
C ASN A 429 1.08 12.76 -7.95
N PRO A 430 2.01 13.71 -7.77
CA PRO A 430 2.57 14.50 -8.86
C PRO A 430 3.37 13.68 -9.88
N ALA A 431 3.93 12.53 -9.47
CA ALA A 431 4.71 11.64 -10.33
C ALA A 431 3.83 10.72 -11.20
N PHE A 432 2.53 10.62 -10.90
CA PHE A 432 1.61 9.65 -11.50
C PHE A 432 1.64 9.67 -13.04
N GLY A 433 1.63 10.84 -13.67
CA GLY A 433 1.64 10.95 -15.12
C GLY A 433 2.91 10.38 -15.77
N ALA A 434 4.07 10.62 -15.16
CA ALA A 434 5.34 10.11 -15.65
C ALA A 434 5.45 8.59 -15.45
N GLU A 435 5.05 8.09 -14.28
CA GLU A 435 5.04 6.66 -13.98
C GLU A 435 4.07 5.88 -14.90
N LEU A 436 2.87 6.41 -15.13
CA LEU A 436 1.90 5.84 -16.05
C LEU A 436 2.43 5.87 -17.49
N GLY A 437 3.05 6.97 -17.92
CA GLY A 437 3.66 7.08 -19.25
C GLY A 437 4.73 6.03 -19.50
N GLU A 438 5.61 5.80 -18.51
CA GLU A 438 6.63 4.75 -18.58
C GLU A 438 6.02 3.34 -18.59
N LEU A 439 4.98 3.09 -17.78
CA LEU A 439 4.26 1.82 -17.79
C LEU A 439 3.63 1.53 -19.15
N VAL A 440 2.97 2.55 -19.75
CA VAL A 440 2.36 2.45 -21.08
C VAL A 440 3.43 2.18 -22.13
N ARG A 441 4.55 2.91 -22.15
CA ARG A 441 5.64 2.70 -23.10
C ARG A 441 6.18 1.27 -23.04
N ARG A 442 6.48 0.76 -21.84
CA ARG A 442 6.92 -0.64 -21.67
C ARG A 442 5.89 -1.66 -22.10
N THR A 443 4.61 -1.36 -21.89
CA THR A 443 3.49 -2.21 -22.31
C THR A 443 3.35 -2.24 -23.83
N GLU A 444 3.46 -1.10 -24.50
CA GLU A 444 3.49 -1.02 -25.97
C GLU A 444 4.67 -1.80 -26.55
N GLU A 445 5.86 -1.69 -25.94
CA GLU A 445 7.06 -2.44 -26.34
C GLU A 445 6.92 -3.95 -26.13
N ALA A 446 6.37 -4.36 -24.99
CA ALA A 446 6.16 -5.78 -24.68
C ALA A 446 5.15 -6.45 -25.62
N VAL A 447 4.13 -5.71 -26.08
CA VAL A 447 3.11 -6.22 -27.02
C VAL A 447 3.52 -6.02 -28.48
N GLY A 448 4.39 -5.05 -28.77
CA GLY A 448 4.70 -4.63 -30.14
C GLY A 448 3.57 -3.87 -30.83
N LYS A 449 2.70 -3.18 -30.07
CA LYS A 449 1.53 -2.46 -30.58
C LYS A 449 1.30 -1.17 -29.81
N ARG A 450 0.94 -0.09 -30.52
CA ARG A 450 0.64 1.21 -29.92
C ARG A 450 -0.77 1.26 -29.34
N MET A 451 -0.95 2.01 -28.25
CA MET A 451 -2.27 2.32 -27.68
C MET A 451 -3.18 3.00 -28.70
N ALA A 452 -2.61 3.75 -29.65
CA ALA A 452 -3.36 4.39 -30.73
C ALA A 452 -4.00 3.41 -31.74
N ASP A 453 -3.51 2.16 -31.79
CA ASP A 453 -3.97 1.11 -32.71
C ASP A 453 -4.98 0.15 -32.04
N ALA A 454 -5.25 0.35 -30.76
CA ALA A 454 -6.26 -0.37 -29.98
C ALA A 454 -7.54 0.47 -29.80
N ALA A 455 -8.57 -0.15 -29.23
CA ALA A 455 -9.76 0.56 -28.79
C ALA A 455 -9.38 1.61 -27.72
N PRO A 456 -10.08 2.76 -27.67
CA PRO A 456 -9.68 3.87 -26.81
C PRO A 456 -9.72 3.53 -25.31
N VAL A 457 -8.83 4.18 -24.57
CA VAL A 457 -8.82 4.18 -23.10
C VAL A 457 -9.11 5.59 -22.62
N VAL A 458 -10.08 5.73 -21.71
CA VAL A 458 -10.43 6.96 -21.01
C VAL A 458 -9.89 6.87 -19.59
N LEU A 459 -8.95 7.75 -19.24
CA LEU A 459 -8.33 7.78 -17.93
C LEU A 459 -9.06 8.73 -16.98
N ILE A 460 -9.35 8.26 -15.77
CA ILE A 460 -9.88 9.07 -14.68
C ILE A 460 -8.94 8.94 -13.49
N ASN A 461 -8.25 10.02 -13.13
CA ASN A 461 -7.30 10.03 -12.02
C ASN A 461 -7.76 10.85 -10.80
N GLN A 462 -8.86 11.58 -10.94
CA GLN A 462 -9.42 12.39 -9.87
C GLN A 462 -10.06 11.53 -8.76
N LEU A 463 -10.02 12.04 -7.54
CA LEU A 463 -10.83 11.48 -6.45
C LEU A 463 -12.31 11.71 -6.77
N LEU A 464 -13.11 10.66 -6.62
CA LEU A 464 -14.56 10.70 -6.85
C LEU A 464 -15.28 10.48 -5.53
N SER A 465 -16.40 11.17 -5.33
CA SER A 465 -17.33 10.87 -4.25
C SER A 465 -17.95 9.47 -4.46
N ASP A 466 -18.59 8.91 -3.43
CA ASP A 466 -19.28 7.62 -3.56
C ASP A 466 -20.38 7.66 -4.64
N ALA A 467 -21.09 8.79 -4.74
CA ALA A 467 -22.13 9.00 -5.73
C ALA A 467 -21.57 9.14 -7.16
N ASP A 468 -20.46 9.87 -7.33
CA ASP A 468 -19.77 9.96 -8.63
C ASP A 468 -19.17 8.62 -9.06
N MET A 469 -18.66 7.83 -8.11
CA MET A 469 -18.23 6.46 -8.35
C MET A 469 -19.39 5.59 -8.85
N THR A 470 -20.57 5.72 -8.26
CA THR A 470 -21.80 5.03 -8.74
C THR A 470 -22.15 5.47 -10.15
N GLY A 471 -22.15 6.78 -10.43
CA GLY A 471 -22.38 7.33 -11.77
C GLY A 471 -21.39 6.80 -12.80
N LEU A 472 -20.11 6.70 -12.43
CA LEU A 472 -19.07 6.13 -13.29
C LEU A 472 -19.35 4.66 -13.64
N LEU A 473 -19.73 3.84 -12.65
CA LEU A 473 -20.06 2.43 -12.89
C LEU A 473 -21.27 2.30 -13.83
N ARG A 474 -22.28 3.18 -13.73
CA ARG A 474 -23.43 3.21 -14.64
C ARG A 474 -23.08 3.56 -16.08
N ALA A 475 -21.99 4.30 -16.30
CA ALA A 475 -21.53 4.58 -17.65
C ALA A 475 -21.00 3.32 -18.35
N ALA A 476 -20.69 2.26 -17.60
CA ALA A 476 -20.12 1.03 -18.11
C ALA A 476 -21.17 -0.09 -18.30
N THR A 477 -20.74 -1.15 -18.97
CA THR A 477 -21.51 -2.38 -19.22
C THR A 477 -20.85 -3.59 -18.58
N HIS A 478 -19.53 -3.55 -18.45
CA HIS A 478 -18.72 -4.62 -17.91
C HIS A 478 -17.77 -4.02 -16.86
N TYR A 479 -17.62 -4.70 -15.72
CA TYR A 479 -16.51 -4.45 -14.81
C TYR A 479 -15.45 -5.52 -15.06
N TRP A 480 -14.20 -5.10 -15.25
CA TRP A 480 -13.10 -6.01 -15.56
C TRP A 480 -11.93 -5.80 -14.60
N SER A 481 -11.60 -6.85 -13.85
CA SER A 481 -10.40 -6.91 -13.02
C SER A 481 -9.35 -7.86 -13.62
N MET A 482 -8.09 -7.46 -13.50
CA MET A 482 -6.91 -8.29 -13.74
C MET A 482 -6.02 -8.38 -12.50
N SER A 483 -6.54 -8.03 -11.31
CA SER A 483 -5.74 -7.91 -10.09
C SER A 483 -5.02 -9.21 -9.73
N HIS A 484 -3.79 -9.08 -9.22
CA HIS A 484 -3.03 -10.22 -8.69
C HIS A 484 -3.61 -10.77 -7.40
N GLY A 485 -4.55 -10.06 -6.78
CA GLY A 485 -5.27 -10.49 -5.59
C GLY A 485 -6.06 -9.33 -5.01
N GLU A 486 -7.23 -9.62 -4.49
CA GLU A 486 -8.09 -8.72 -3.71
C GLU A 486 -8.56 -9.44 -2.45
N GLY A 487 -8.81 -8.68 -1.38
CA GLY A 487 -9.42 -9.23 -0.18
C GLY A 487 -10.93 -9.22 -0.26
N TRP A 488 -11.53 -8.37 -1.11
CA TRP A 488 -12.97 -8.37 -1.41
C TRP A 488 -13.28 -7.76 -2.77
N ASP A 489 -12.58 -6.68 -3.16
CA ASP A 489 -12.88 -5.87 -4.36
C ASP A 489 -14.24 -5.14 -4.29
N LEU A 490 -14.32 -4.15 -3.40
CA LEU A 490 -15.52 -3.33 -3.19
C LEU A 490 -16.08 -2.69 -4.48
N PRO A 491 -15.25 -2.12 -5.39
CA PRO A 491 -15.74 -1.60 -6.65
C PRO A 491 -16.38 -2.68 -7.53
N LEU A 492 -15.79 -3.87 -7.62
CA LEU A 492 -16.34 -4.97 -8.41
C LEU A 492 -17.66 -5.48 -7.84
N SER A 493 -17.75 -5.70 -6.52
CA SER A 493 -19.00 -6.13 -5.90
C SER A 493 -20.11 -5.07 -6.05
N LYS A 494 -19.77 -3.77 -5.95
CA LYS A 494 -20.71 -2.68 -6.23
C LYS A 494 -21.17 -2.68 -7.69
N ALA A 495 -20.26 -2.88 -8.64
CA ALA A 495 -20.59 -2.98 -10.07
C ALA A 495 -21.54 -4.16 -10.35
N GLY A 496 -21.28 -5.31 -9.74
CA GLY A 496 -22.15 -6.49 -9.84
C GLY A 496 -23.54 -6.22 -9.28
N ALA A 497 -23.63 -5.58 -8.12
CA ALA A 497 -24.91 -5.15 -7.55
C ALA A 497 -25.64 -4.15 -8.46
N LEU A 498 -24.94 -3.28 -9.19
CA LEU A 498 -25.51 -2.38 -10.19
C LEU A 498 -25.89 -3.08 -11.51
N GLY A 499 -25.59 -4.37 -11.64
CA GLY A 499 -26.00 -5.21 -12.75
C GLY A 499 -24.99 -5.33 -13.89
N LEU A 500 -23.77 -4.79 -13.75
CA LEU A 500 -22.73 -4.92 -14.75
C LEU A 500 -22.31 -6.38 -14.92
N SER A 501 -21.93 -6.76 -16.14
CA SER A 501 -21.32 -8.05 -16.39
C SER A 501 -19.91 -8.08 -15.79
N LEU A 502 -19.57 -9.13 -15.04
CA LEU A 502 -18.33 -9.20 -14.27
C LEU A 502 -17.30 -10.10 -14.95
N ILE A 503 -16.08 -9.61 -15.03
CA ILE A 503 -14.90 -10.35 -15.49
C ILE A 503 -13.84 -10.22 -14.40
N ALA A 504 -13.48 -11.33 -13.78
CA ALA A 504 -12.54 -11.35 -12.65
C ALA A 504 -11.63 -12.56 -12.73
N PRO A 505 -10.46 -12.54 -12.09
CA PRO A 505 -9.65 -13.73 -11.96
C PRO A 505 -10.29 -14.83 -11.08
N ARG A 506 -10.01 -16.10 -11.42
CA ARG A 506 -10.51 -17.32 -10.74
C ARG A 506 -9.65 -17.65 -9.50
N HIS A 507 -9.47 -16.70 -8.61
CA HIS A 507 -8.69 -16.84 -7.37
C HIS A 507 -9.00 -15.68 -6.41
N SER A 508 -8.29 -15.61 -5.29
CA SER A 508 -8.48 -14.56 -4.27
C SER A 508 -9.91 -14.54 -3.72
N SER A 509 -10.36 -13.36 -3.27
CA SER A 509 -11.69 -13.12 -2.73
C SER A 509 -12.83 -13.34 -3.71
N TYR A 510 -12.56 -13.39 -5.01
CA TYR A 510 -13.62 -13.46 -6.02
C TYR A 510 -14.44 -14.74 -5.90
N LEU A 511 -13.82 -15.86 -5.53
CA LEU A 511 -14.49 -17.16 -5.41
C LEU A 511 -15.43 -17.27 -4.19
N ASP A 512 -15.40 -16.31 -3.27
CA ASP A 512 -16.33 -16.28 -2.13
C ASP A 512 -17.72 -15.76 -2.51
N TYR A 513 -17.84 -15.01 -3.62
CA TYR A 513 -19.11 -14.41 -4.05
C TYR A 513 -19.36 -14.43 -5.56
N LEU A 514 -18.45 -15.02 -6.35
CA LEU A 514 -18.60 -15.23 -7.79
C LEU A 514 -18.33 -16.69 -8.14
N ASP A 515 -19.03 -17.16 -9.15
CA ASP A 515 -18.74 -18.40 -9.86
C ASP A 515 -19.10 -18.24 -11.35
N ASP A 516 -18.85 -19.29 -12.14
CA ASP A 516 -19.09 -19.29 -13.59
C ASP A 516 -20.57 -19.09 -13.98
N ARG A 517 -21.51 -19.16 -13.04
CA ARG A 517 -22.94 -18.92 -13.29
C ARG A 517 -23.29 -17.43 -13.31
N VAL A 518 -22.46 -16.57 -12.71
CA VAL A 518 -22.75 -15.13 -12.52
C VAL A 518 -21.60 -14.21 -12.97
N ALA A 519 -20.44 -14.77 -13.30
CA ALA A 519 -19.28 -14.01 -13.77
C ALA A 519 -18.43 -14.82 -14.75
N ARG A 520 -17.58 -14.12 -15.52
CA ARG A 520 -16.53 -14.75 -16.32
C ARG A 520 -15.24 -14.78 -15.51
N LEU A 521 -14.76 -15.99 -15.22
CA LEU A 521 -13.60 -16.18 -14.35
C LEU A 521 -12.34 -16.55 -15.15
N ILE A 522 -11.36 -15.65 -15.15
CA ILE A 522 -10.06 -15.80 -15.83
C ILE A 522 -9.18 -16.77 -15.02
N PRO A 523 -8.72 -17.90 -15.60
CA PRO A 523 -7.78 -18.78 -14.91
C PRO A 523 -6.54 -18.03 -14.39
N ALA A 524 -5.92 -18.52 -13.32
CA ALA A 524 -4.73 -17.90 -12.77
C ALA A 524 -3.72 -18.91 -12.26
N THR A 525 -2.45 -18.50 -12.26
CA THR A 525 -1.33 -19.24 -11.68
C THR A 525 -0.80 -18.51 -10.44
N VAL A 526 0.21 -19.05 -9.76
CA VAL A 526 0.88 -18.38 -8.63
C VAL A 526 2.30 -18.06 -9.04
N ARG A 527 2.77 -16.85 -8.72
CA ARG A 527 4.14 -16.39 -8.98
C ARG A 527 4.66 -15.46 -7.87
N PRO A 528 5.99 -15.28 -7.76
CA PRO A 528 6.57 -14.28 -6.87
C PRO A 528 6.03 -12.88 -7.16
N ALA A 529 5.74 -12.12 -6.10
CA ALA A 529 5.23 -10.76 -6.22
C ALA A 529 6.33 -9.77 -6.63
N ARG A 530 6.44 -9.51 -7.94
CA ARG A 530 7.46 -8.65 -8.55
C ARG A 530 6.87 -7.37 -9.13
N LEU A 531 7.72 -6.35 -9.24
CA LEU A 531 7.38 -5.12 -9.95
C LEU A 531 7.26 -5.40 -11.47
N PRO A 532 6.35 -4.72 -12.19
CA PRO A 532 6.24 -4.85 -13.64
C PRO A 532 7.57 -4.61 -14.34
N TYR A 533 7.92 -5.49 -15.27
CA TYR A 533 9.15 -5.39 -16.08
C TYR A 533 10.43 -5.30 -15.22
N SER A 534 10.47 -6.01 -14.09
CA SER A 534 11.58 -6.00 -13.14
C SER A 534 11.69 -7.33 -12.38
N GLU A 535 12.92 -7.69 -12.02
CA GLU A 535 13.20 -8.82 -11.12
C GLU A 535 13.04 -8.46 -9.63
N GLN A 536 12.79 -7.18 -9.32
CA GLN A 536 12.63 -6.71 -7.95
C GLN A 536 11.27 -7.12 -7.39
N HIS A 537 11.25 -7.58 -6.14
CA HIS A 537 10.03 -7.82 -5.39
C HIS A 537 9.27 -6.52 -5.11
N TYR A 538 7.94 -6.60 -5.10
CA TYR A 538 7.11 -5.54 -4.54
C TYR A 538 7.27 -5.57 -3.02
N ALA A 539 7.85 -4.52 -2.43
CA ALA A 539 8.31 -4.52 -1.03
C ALA A 539 7.24 -4.98 0.00
N PRO A 540 5.95 -4.58 -0.08
CA PRO A 540 4.91 -5.09 0.83
C PRO A 540 4.66 -6.60 0.71
N PHE A 541 5.11 -7.22 -0.38
CA PHE A 541 5.04 -8.65 -0.68
C PHE A 541 6.45 -9.29 -0.78
N HIS A 542 7.45 -8.72 -0.11
CA HIS A 542 8.79 -9.32 -0.08
C HIS A 542 8.73 -10.78 0.41
N GLY A 543 9.24 -11.71 -0.40
CA GLY A 543 9.21 -13.15 -0.10
C GLY A 543 7.81 -13.78 -0.11
N LEU A 544 6.83 -13.11 -0.71
CA LEU A 544 5.46 -13.61 -0.87
C LEU A 544 5.11 -13.80 -2.33
N ASP A 545 4.15 -14.70 -2.56
CA ASP A 545 3.58 -14.95 -3.87
C ASP A 545 2.18 -14.34 -3.97
N TRP A 546 1.78 -14.05 -5.20
CA TRP A 546 0.44 -13.62 -5.55
C TRP A 546 -0.06 -14.43 -6.74
N TRP A 547 -1.32 -14.24 -7.09
CA TRP A 547 -1.89 -14.92 -8.23
C TRP A 547 -1.69 -14.11 -9.51
N ASP A 548 -1.55 -14.78 -10.64
CA ASP A 548 -1.28 -14.18 -11.95
C ASP A 548 -2.36 -14.62 -12.94
N PRO A 549 -3.32 -13.76 -13.28
CA PRO A 549 -4.36 -14.09 -14.26
C PRO A 549 -3.73 -14.40 -15.62
N VAL A 550 -4.20 -15.47 -16.26
CA VAL A 550 -3.72 -15.92 -17.57
C VAL A 550 -4.20 -14.95 -18.64
N GLU A 551 -3.27 -14.14 -19.16
CA GLU A 551 -3.56 -13.08 -20.12
C GLU A 551 -4.22 -13.57 -21.42
N ASP A 552 -3.82 -14.75 -21.91
CA ASP A 552 -4.40 -15.34 -23.12
C ASP A 552 -5.89 -15.63 -22.95
N ALA A 553 -6.27 -16.24 -21.83
CA ALA A 553 -7.67 -16.51 -21.52
C ALA A 553 -8.48 -15.22 -21.32
N ALA A 554 -7.86 -14.18 -20.72
CA ALA A 554 -8.48 -12.87 -20.60
C ALA A 554 -8.72 -12.21 -21.97
N ALA A 555 -7.76 -12.35 -22.90
CA ALA A 555 -7.87 -11.83 -24.26
C ALA A 555 -8.96 -12.57 -25.06
N ASP A 556 -9.10 -13.87 -24.88
CA ASP A 556 -10.16 -14.68 -25.50
C ASP A 556 -11.55 -14.24 -25.01
N ILE A 557 -11.72 -14.07 -23.69
CA ILE A 557 -12.96 -13.55 -23.10
C ILE A 557 -13.29 -12.17 -23.67
N LEU A 558 -12.32 -11.24 -23.67
CA LEU A 558 -12.49 -9.89 -24.17
C LEU A 558 -12.91 -9.89 -25.66
N THR A 559 -12.23 -10.69 -26.47
CA THR A 559 -12.50 -10.81 -27.91
C THR A 559 -13.90 -11.39 -28.15
N ALA A 560 -14.27 -12.44 -27.43
CA ALA A 560 -15.58 -13.08 -27.57
C ALA A 560 -16.73 -12.10 -27.27
N ILE A 561 -16.57 -11.27 -26.22
CA ILE A 561 -17.56 -10.23 -25.88
C ILE A 561 -17.68 -9.21 -27.01
N ILE A 562 -16.57 -8.64 -27.48
CA ILE A 562 -16.57 -7.55 -28.48
C ILE A 562 -17.10 -8.03 -29.84
N ARG A 563 -16.78 -9.27 -30.22
CA ARG A 563 -17.25 -9.87 -31.48
C ARG A 563 -18.67 -10.42 -31.40
N GLY A 564 -19.29 -10.41 -30.20
CA GLY A 564 -20.64 -10.90 -29.98
C GLY A 564 -20.77 -12.43 -29.96
N GLY A 565 -19.66 -13.15 -29.78
CA GLY A 565 -19.63 -14.61 -29.64
C GLY A 565 -19.99 -15.10 -28.24
N ASP A 566 -20.10 -14.19 -27.26
CA ASP A 566 -20.37 -14.50 -25.86
C ASP A 566 -21.39 -13.51 -25.27
N THR A 567 -22.61 -13.97 -25.03
CA THR A 567 -23.68 -13.20 -24.37
C THR A 567 -23.52 -13.11 -22.86
N GLY A 568 -22.67 -13.96 -22.28
CA GLY A 568 -22.31 -14.00 -20.88
C GLY A 568 -23.31 -14.70 -19.97
N PRO A 569 -22.90 -14.91 -18.70
CA PRO A 569 -23.80 -15.34 -17.67
C PRO A 569 -24.86 -14.26 -17.37
N PRO A 570 -25.98 -14.65 -16.71
CA PRO A 570 -26.90 -13.69 -16.10
C PRO A 570 -26.18 -12.71 -15.16
N SER A 571 -26.83 -11.57 -14.91
CA SER A 571 -26.30 -10.55 -14.00
C SER A 571 -26.08 -11.10 -12.59
N ALA A 572 -24.95 -10.74 -11.97
CA ALA A 572 -24.64 -11.09 -10.59
C ALA A 572 -25.49 -10.31 -9.55
N ARG A 573 -26.32 -9.35 -9.98
CA ARG A 573 -27.07 -8.46 -9.10
C ARG A 573 -27.89 -9.21 -8.05
N ASP A 574 -28.76 -10.12 -8.48
CA ASP A 574 -29.66 -10.82 -7.56
C ASP A 574 -28.88 -11.69 -6.58
N HIS A 575 -27.83 -12.37 -7.06
CA HIS A 575 -26.93 -13.16 -6.20
C HIS A 575 -26.28 -12.29 -5.11
N LEU A 576 -25.70 -11.15 -5.49
CA LEU A 576 -25.02 -10.24 -4.57
C LEU A 576 -25.97 -9.57 -3.59
N VAL A 577 -27.09 -9.05 -4.08
CA VAL A 577 -28.10 -8.35 -3.27
C VAL A 577 -28.83 -9.30 -2.32
N GLN A 578 -28.99 -10.58 -2.68
CA GLN A 578 -29.59 -11.56 -1.77
C GLN A 578 -28.59 -12.12 -0.75
N GLY A 579 -27.32 -12.30 -1.14
CA GLY A 579 -26.31 -12.99 -0.31
C GLY A 579 -25.42 -12.07 0.53
N PHE A 580 -25.15 -10.85 0.07
CA PHE A 580 -24.02 -10.06 0.54
C PHE A 580 -24.38 -8.60 0.81
N THR A 581 -25.53 -8.30 1.42
CA THR A 581 -25.83 -6.91 1.83
C THR A 581 -25.01 -6.50 3.06
N TRP A 582 -24.80 -5.18 3.25
CA TRP A 582 -24.20 -4.65 4.48
C TRP A 582 -24.95 -5.09 5.75
N THR A 583 -26.28 -5.19 5.67
CA THR A 583 -27.13 -5.75 6.73
C THR A 583 -26.70 -7.16 7.11
N ARG A 584 -26.54 -8.07 6.12
CA ARG A 584 -26.07 -9.43 6.36
C ARG A 584 -24.63 -9.47 6.87
N ALA A 585 -23.77 -8.59 6.38
CA ALA A 585 -22.39 -8.49 6.87
C ALA A 585 -22.37 -8.11 8.36
N ALA A 586 -23.18 -7.13 8.78
CA ALA A 586 -23.31 -6.75 10.19
C ALA A 586 -23.90 -7.88 11.03
N ASP A 587 -24.93 -8.58 10.56
CA ASP A 587 -25.53 -9.70 11.29
C ASP A 587 -24.51 -10.85 11.50
N ARG A 588 -23.66 -11.14 10.50
CA ARG A 588 -22.55 -12.11 10.62
C ARG A 588 -21.49 -11.65 11.62
N LEU A 589 -21.10 -10.38 11.57
CA LEU A 589 -20.14 -9.81 12.51
C LEU A 589 -20.67 -9.93 13.94
N LEU A 590 -21.95 -9.59 14.17
CA LEU A 590 -22.58 -9.69 15.48
C LEU A 590 -22.63 -11.14 15.97
N ALA A 591 -22.98 -12.10 15.11
CA ALA A 591 -22.95 -13.52 15.47
C ALA A 591 -21.54 -13.98 15.90
N ILE A 592 -20.50 -13.56 15.17
CA ILE A 592 -19.11 -13.86 15.53
C ILE A 592 -18.74 -13.30 16.92
N LEU A 593 -19.19 -12.08 17.23
CA LEU A 593 -18.93 -11.44 18.52
C LEU A 593 -19.71 -12.09 19.66
N ASP A 594 -20.97 -12.48 19.41
CA ASP A 594 -21.83 -13.17 20.38
C ASP A 594 -21.27 -14.54 20.73
N ASP A 595 -20.86 -15.33 19.73
CA ASP A 595 -20.22 -16.64 19.92
C ASP A 595 -18.94 -16.55 20.76
N ALA A 596 -18.25 -15.41 20.69
CA ALA A 596 -17.05 -15.12 21.48
C ALA A 596 -17.34 -14.43 22.83
N GLY A 597 -18.61 -14.17 23.16
CA GLY A 597 -19.02 -13.48 24.41
C GLY A 597 -18.59 -12.01 24.50
N LEU A 598 -18.30 -11.38 23.35
CA LEU A 598 -17.72 -10.03 23.24
C LEU A 598 -18.72 -8.90 23.04
N ARG A 599 -20.01 -9.22 23.03
CA ARG A 599 -21.12 -8.28 23.12
C ARG A 599 -21.90 -8.61 24.40
#